data_AF-A0A3E4LNG5-F1
#
_entry.id   AF-A0A3E4LNG5-F1
#
_cell.length_a   1.000
_cell.length_b   1.000
_cell.length_c   1.000
_cell.angle_alpha   90.00
_cell.angle_beta   90.00
_cell.angle_gamma   90.00
#
_symmetry.space_group_name_H-M   'P 1'
#
loop_
_entity.id
_entity.type
_entity.pdbx_description
1 polymer ?
#
loop_
_entity_poly.entity_id
_entity_poly.type
_entity_poly.pdbx_seq_one_letter_code
_entity_poly.pdbx_strand_id
1 'polypeptide(L)'
;MKYLYHYTSLETLALILRNKTICFNNLLYVDDLDEAETEDMGKFGKFVYVSCWTEDSEESIPLWNLYTPNMHGVRIRMPEFPFKKYRFKKDQLVIVNT
;
A
#
# COMPACT_ATOMS: atom_id res chain seq x y z
N MET A 1 15.15 -6.11 -12.61
CA MET A 1 14.28 -6.07 -11.41
C MET A 1 13.23 -5.00 -11.64
N LYS A 2 11.95 -5.32 -11.42
CA LYS A 2 10.85 -4.36 -11.54
C LYS A 2 10.70 -3.59 -10.23
N TYR A 3 10.45 -2.29 -10.33
CA TYR A 3 10.29 -1.38 -9.19
C TYR A 3 8.90 -0.76 -9.21
N LEU A 4 8.41 -0.45 -8.02
CA LEU A 4 7.18 0.28 -7.78
C LEU A 4 7.49 1.54 -6.97
N TYR A 5 6.61 2.53 -7.09
CA TYR A 5 6.77 3.83 -6.49
C TYR A 5 5.53 4.19 -5.65
N HIS A 6 5.75 4.63 -4.42
CA HIS A 6 4.70 5.03 -3.49
C HIS A 6 4.86 6.49 -3.11
N TYR A 7 3.83 7.30 -3.34
CA TYR A 7 3.77 8.69 -2.92
C TYR A 7 3.17 8.74 -1.52
N THR A 8 3.83 9.47 -0.62
CA THR A 8 3.37 9.58 0.77
C THR A 8 3.94 10.82 1.45
N SER A 9 3.44 11.12 2.64
CA SER A 9 3.91 12.25 3.44
C SER A 9 5.26 11.94 4.14
N LEU A 10 5.96 12.99 4.56
CA LEU A 10 7.20 12.87 5.33
C LEU A 10 6.98 12.18 6.67
N GLU A 11 5.84 12.42 7.30
CA GLU A 11 5.43 11.82 8.57
C GLU A 11 5.23 10.30 8.41
N THR A 12 4.56 9.89 7.33
CA THR A 12 4.38 8.47 7.02
C THR A 12 5.71 7.80 6.72
N LEU A 13 6.61 8.45 5.98
CA LEU A 13 7.96 7.94 5.78
C LEU A 13 8.70 7.76 7.11
N ALA A 14 8.61 8.73 8.03
CA ALA A 14 9.23 8.62 9.35
C ALA A 14 8.69 7.41 10.14
N LEU A 15 7.38 7.15 10.07
CA LEU A 15 6.76 5.96 10.68
C LEU A 15 7.25 4.66 10.03
N ILE A 16 7.34 4.61 8.70
CA ILE A 16 7.86 3.45 7.95
C ILE A 16 9.30 3.14 8.38
N LEU A 17 10.16 4.16 8.44
CA LEU A 17 11.56 3.99 8.83
C LEU A 17 11.71 3.58 10.29
N ARG A 18 10.91 4.16 11.18
CA ARG A 18 10.91 3.85 12.62
C ARG A 18 10.48 2.41 12.88
N ASN A 19 9.38 1.97 12.28
CA ASN A 19 8.77 0.68 12.55
C ASN A 19 9.30 -0.43 11.63
N LYS A 20 9.94 -0.06 10.51
CA LYS A 20 10.36 -0.96 9.42
C LYS A 20 9.19 -1.75 8.84
N THR A 21 8.00 -1.14 8.82
CA THR A 21 6.76 -1.73 8.32
C THR A 21 6.06 -0.74 7.39
N ILE A 22 5.27 -1.27 6.45
CA ILE A 22 4.35 -0.48 5.63
C ILE A 22 2.96 -0.73 6.20
N CYS A 23 2.29 0.33 6.63
CA CYS A 23 0.91 0.24 7.10
C CYS A 23 -0.02 0.21 5.89
N PHE A 24 -0.93 -0.75 5.84
CA PHE A 24 -1.97 -0.79 4.82
C PHE A 24 -3.20 -0.05 5.30
N ASN A 25 -3.82 0.69 4.40
CA ASN A 25 -5.08 1.35 4.66
C ASN A 25 -6.24 0.43 4.28
N ASN A 26 -7.39 0.65 4.90
CA ASN A 26 -8.61 0.01 4.45
C ASN A 26 -8.95 0.48 3.03
N LEU A 27 -9.33 -0.43 2.13
CA LEU A 27 -9.71 -0.07 0.76
C LEU A 27 -10.86 0.95 0.73
N LEU A 28 -11.75 0.93 1.73
CA LEU A 28 -12.85 1.89 1.87
C LEU A 28 -12.40 3.34 2.13
N TYR A 29 -11.13 3.55 2.54
CA TYR A 29 -10.55 4.86 2.81
C TYR A 29 -9.49 5.26 1.77
N VAL A 30 -9.46 4.56 0.64
CA VAL A 30 -8.68 4.96 -0.54
C VAL A 30 -9.56 5.86 -1.40
N ASP A 31 -8.94 6.75 -2.18
CA ASP A 31 -9.65 7.79 -2.95
C ASP A 31 -10.60 7.24 -4.02
N ASP A 32 -10.45 5.97 -4.42
CA ASP A 32 -11.37 5.29 -5.33
C ASP A 32 -12.43 4.50 -4.54
N LEU A 33 -13.54 5.17 -4.23
CA LEU A 33 -14.66 4.59 -3.48
C LEU A 33 -15.34 3.44 -4.24
N ASP A 34 -15.26 3.43 -5.58
CA ASP A 34 -15.89 2.41 -6.42
C ASP A 34 -15.11 1.08 -6.36
N GLU A 35 -13.82 1.09 -5.99
CA GLU A 35 -13.00 -0.11 -5.84
C GLU A 35 -13.41 -0.96 -4.61
N ALA A 36 -14.12 -0.35 -3.64
CA ALA A 36 -14.54 -1.03 -2.40
C ALA A 36 -15.90 -1.74 -2.52
N GLU A 37 -16.63 -1.56 -3.62
CA GLU A 37 -17.93 -2.18 -3.88
C GLU A 37 -17.79 -3.36 -4.84
N THR A 38 -18.24 -4.54 -4.41
CA THR A 38 -18.34 -5.71 -5.28
C THR A 38 -19.78 -5.87 -5.78
N GLU A 39 -19.92 -6.30 -7.02
CA GLU A 39 -21.22 -6.46 -7.71
C GLU A 39 -22.17 -7.44 -6.97
N ASP A 40 -21.61 -8.38 -6.21
CA ASP A 40 -22.29 -9.50 -5.57
C ASP A 40 -22.37 -9.42 -4.03
N MET A 41 -21.44 -8.72 -3.37
CA MET A 41 -21.29 -8.69 -1.90
C MET A 41 -21.26 -7.28 -1.29
N GLY A 42 -21.50 -6.23 -2.08
CA GLY A 42 -21.56 -4.85 -1.59
C GLY A 42 -20.20 -4.37 -1.08
N LYS A 43 -20.16 -3.70 0.09
CA LYS A 43 -18.95 -3.06 0.65
C LYS A 43 -17.95 -4.05 1.28
N PHE A 44 -17.57 -5.08 0.54
CA PHE A 44 -16.60 -6.06 1.00
C PHE A 44 -15.18 -5.48 1.09
N GLY A 45 -14.90 -4.37 0.40
CA GLY A 45 -13.63 -3.63 0.47
C GLY A 45 -13.21 -3.25 1.90
N LYS A 46 -14.16 -3.19 2.85
CA LYS A 46 -13.85 -2.97 4.28
C LYS A 46 -12.97 -4.05 4.93
N PHE A 47 -12.86 -5.23 4.33
CA PHE A 47 -12.00 -6.31 4.84
C PHE A 47 -10.67 -6.41 4.08
N VAL A 48 -10.49 -5.60 3.04
CA VAL A 48 -9.29 -5.58 2.22
C VAL A 48 -8.41 -4.42 2.66
N TYR A 49 -7.15 -4.72 2.94
CA TYR A 49 -6.15 -3.73 3.30
C TYR A 49 -5.15 -3.58 2.16
N VAL A 50 -4.96 -2.36 1.69
CA VAL A 50 -4.16 -2.05 0.51
C VAL A 50 -3.14 -0.95 0.77
N SER A 51 -2.16 -0.85 -0.12
CA SER A 51 -1.30 0.33 -0.25
C SER A 51 -1.18 0.66 -1.73
N CYS A 52 -1.21 1.94 -2.08
CA CYS A 52 -1.23 2.38 -3.49
C CYS A 52 0.20 2.54 -4.02
N TRP A 53 0.51 1.90 -5.15
CA TRP A 53 1.81 1.98 -5.81
C TRP A 53 1.62 2.15 -7.32
N THR A 54 2.55 2.84 -7.98
CA THR A 54 2.62 2.90 -9.45
C THR A 54 3.88 2.23 -9.97
N GLU A 55 3.79 1.62 -11.15
CA GLU A 55 4.94 1.12 -11.91
C GLU A 55 5.59 2.20 -12.79
N ASP A 56 4.90 3.33 -13.02
CA ASP A 56 5.42 4.44 -13.80
C ASP A 56 6.68 4.98 -13.13
N SER A 57 7.78 5.04 -13.88
CA SER A 57 9.04 5.56 -13.35
C SER A 57 9.07 7.09 -13.31
N GLU A 58 8.33 7.74 -14.20
CA GLU A 58 8.15 9.18 -14.20
C GLU A 58 7.19 9.60 -13.09
N GLU A 59 7.39 10.80 -12.56
CA GLU A 59 6.50 11.31 -11.53
C GLU A 59 5.22 11.91 -12.11
N SER A 60 4.17 11.98 -11.29
CA SER A 60 2.88 12.52 -11.68
C SER A 60 2.45 13.61 -10.70
N ILE A 61 2.29 14.84 -11.20
CA ILE A 61 1.79 15.99 -10.45
C ILE A 61 0.43 15.70 -9.79
N PRO A 62 -0.55 15.07 -10.47
CA PRO A 62 -1.78 14.62 -9.84
C PRO A 62 -1.58 13.73 -8.61
N LEU A 63 -0.64 12.78 -8.66
CA LEU A 63 -0.38 11.86 -7.55
C LEU A 63 0.26 12.57 -6.34
N TRP A 64 1.09 13.59 -6.60
CA TRP A 64 1.58 14.47 -5.53
C TRP A 64 0.44 15.18 -4.82
N ASN A 65 -0.54 15.71 -5.57
CA ASN A 65 -1.66 16.42 -4.97
C ASN A 65 -2.59 15.48 -4.18
N LEU A 66 -2.76 14.26 -4.66
CA LEU A 66 -3.67 13.29 -4.07
C LEU A 66 -3.10 12.65 -2.79
N TYR A 67 -1.84 12.20 -2.85
CA TYR A 67 -1.25 11.38 -1.79
C TYR A 67 -0.32 12.14 -0.84
N THR A 68 -0.05 13.42 -1.07
CA THR A 68 0.84 14.22 -0.21
C THR A 68 0.19 15.52 0.25
N PRO A 69 0.37 15.91 1.53
CA PRO A 69 -0.22 17.14 2.05
C PRO A 69 0.39 18.35 1.34
N ASN A 70 -0.45 19.17 0.72
CA ASN A 70 -0.05 20.40 0.03
C ASN A 70 1.04 20.19 -1.03
N MET A 71 1.09 19.06 -1.75
CA MET A 71 2.16 18.72 -2.70
C MET A 71 3.56 18.56 -2.04
N HIS A 72 3.63 18.45 -0.72
CA HIS A 72 4.87 18.28 0.03
C HIS A 72 4.92 16.86 0.59
N GLY A 73 5.77 16.02 0.02
CA GLY A 73 5.96 14.66 0.49
C GLY A 73 7.18 14.01 -0.14
N VAL A 74 7.17 12.69 -0.16
CA VAL A 74 8.23 11.86 -0.72
C VAL A 74 7.67 10.78 -1.62
N ARG A 75 8.52 10.32 -2.54
CA ARG A 75 8.23 9.19 -3.41
C ARG A 75 9.22 8.07 -3.14
N ILE A 76 8.73 6.99 -2.56
CA ILE A 76 9.54 5.84 -2.15
C ILE A 76 9.61 4.84 -3.31
N ARG A 77 10.81 4.46 -3.74
CA ARG A 77 11.02 3.40 -4.74
C ARG A 77 11.38 2.08 -4.06
N MET A 78 10.65 1.00 -4.35
CA MET A 78 10.92 -0.34 -3.83
C MET A 78 10.82 -1.41 -4.92
N PRO A 79 11.47 -2.57 -4.79
CA PRO A 79 11.22 -3.72 -5.66
C PRO A 79 9.74 -4.15 -5.56
N GLU A 80 9.15 -4.66 -6.66
CA GLU A 80 7.73 -5.06 -6.75
C GLU A 80 7.26 -6.02 -5.63
N PHE A 81 8.17 -6.85 -5.11
CA PHE A 81 7.90 -7.74 -3.98
C PHE A 81 8.96 -7.53 -2.89
N PRO A 82 8.83 -6.49 -2.06
CA PRO A 82 9.84 -6.18 -1.04
C PRO A 82 9.69 -7.06 0.21
N PHE A 83 8.63 -7.86 0.29
CA PHE A 83 8.31 -8.71 1.44
C PHE A 83 8.91 -10.11 1.31
N LYS A 84 9.23 -10.72 2.46
CA LYS A 84 9.67 -12.12 2.51
C LYS A 84 8.51 -13.03 2.09
N LYS A 85 8.76 -13.89 1.10
CA LYS A 85 7.82 -14.94 0.69
C LYS A 85 7.97 -16.13 1.63
N TYR A 86 6.87 -16.55 2.24
CA TYR A 86 6.80 -17.77 3.04
C TYR A 86 6.08 -18.85 2.23
N ARG A 87 6.62 -20.06 2.21
CA ARG A 87 5.97 -21.24 1.63
C ARG A 87 5.46 -22.11 2.77
N PHE A 88 4.15 -22.36 2.77
CA PHE A 88 3.52 -23.25 3.73
C PHE A 88 3.16 -24.57 3.06
N LYS A 89 3.33 -25.68 3.78
CA LYS A 89 2.75 -26.97 3.40
C LYS A 89 1.32 -27.03 3.95
N LYS A 90 0.45 -27.78 3.28
CA LYS A 90 -1.01 -27.86 3.53
C LYS A 90 -1.38 -28.18 5.00
N ASP A 91 -0.43 -28.73 5.77
CA ASP A 91 -0.64 -29.22 7.14
C ASP A 91 0.09 -28.40 8.22
N GLN A 92 0.70 -27.26 7.87
CA GLN A 92 1.37 -26.36 8.82
C GLN A 92 0.54 -25.10 9.06
N LEU A 93 -0.36 -25.15 10.04
CA LEU A 93 -0.89 -23.95 10.68
C LEU A 93 0.20 -23.37 11.58
N VAL A 94 0.84 -22.29 11.12
CA VAL A 94 1.75 -21.50 11.95
C VAL A 94 1.00 -20.25 12.40
N ILE A 95 0.70 -20.17 13.69
CA ILE A 95 0.28 -18.90 14.31
C ILE A 95 1.52 -18.01 14.30
N VAL A 96 1.56 -17.05 13.38
CA VAL A 96 2.62 -16.04 13.35
C VAL A 96 2.23 -15.01 14.41
N ASN A 97 2.86 -15.09 15.58
CA ASN A 97 2.80 -14.00 16.55
C ASN A 97 3.62 -12.84 16.00
N THR A 98 2.93 -11.81 15.50
CA THR A 98 3.48 -10.48 15.19
C THR A 98 3.72 -9.68 16.45
#